data_AF-A0A4U2ZNU3-F1
#
_entry.id   AF-A0A4U2ZNU3-F1
#
_cell.length_a   1.000
_cell.length_b   1.000
_cell.length_c   1.000
_cell.angle_alpha   90.00
_cell.angle_beta   90.00
_cell.angle_gamma   90.00
#
_symmetry.space_group_name_H-M   'P 1'
#
loop_
_entity.id
_entity.type
_entity.pdbx_description
1 polymer ?
#
loop_
_entity_poly.entity_id
_entity_poly.type
_entity_poly.pdbx_seq_one_letter_code
_entity_poly.pdbx_strand_id
1 'polypeptide(L)'
;MEQQIVIKPYQKDWYEEYVIEKEKFISLFGGKCIAIEHIGSTSVQGLGAKPLIDMMIGVTDLQITEKWIEDLLKIGYEYVPKETPNRR
;
A
#
# COMPACT_ATOMS: atom_id res chain seq x y z
N MET A 1 -2.87 -0.20 -23.49
CA MET A 1 -2.40 -1.61 -23.49
C MET A 1 -3.36 -2.41 -22.64
N GLU A 2 -3.96 -3.47 -23.19
CA GLU A 2 -4.75 -4.42 -22.40
C GLU A 2 -3.77 -5.27 -21.58
N GLN A 3 -3.72 -5.05 -20.26
CA GLN A 3 -2.96 -5.91 -19.37
C GLN A 3 -3.83 -7.10 -18.97
N GLN A 4 -3.36 -8.31 -19.25
CA GLN A 4 -4.03 -9.54 -18.80
C GLN A 4 -4.03 -9.58 -17.27
N ILE A 5 -5.21 -9.66 -16.66
CA ILE A 5 -5.36 -9.82 -15.21
C ILE A 5 -5.16 -11.29 -14.88
N VAL A 6 -4.07 -11.61 -14.18
CA VAL A 6 -3.78 -12.96 -13.67
C VAL A 6 -4.18 -13.02 -12.20
N ILE A 7 -5.06 -13.96 -11.86
CA ILE A 7 -5.44 -14.28 -10.48
C ILE A 7 -4.67 -15.52 -10.05
N LYS A 8 -4.03 -15.46 -8.88
CA LYS A 8 -3.31 -16.57 -8.26
C LYS A 8 -4.05 -17.05 -7.01
N PRO A 9 -3.95 -18.34 -6.64
CA PRO A 9 -4.34 -18.81 -5.31
C PRO A 9 -3.61 -18.04 -4.22
N TYR A 10 -4.17 -18.02 -3.00
CA TYR A 10 -3.51 -17.39 -1.86
C TYR A 10 -2.06 -17.88 -1.72
N GLN A 11 -1.13 -16.93 -1.57
CA GLN A 11 0.27 -17.21 -1.35
C GLN A 11 0.69 -16.63 0.01
N LYS A 12 1.46 -17.39 0.79
CA LYS A 12 1.87 -17.00 2.16
C LYS A 12 2.91 -15.87 2.14
N ASP A 13 3.72 -15.82 1.09
CA ASP A 13 4.73 -14.80 0.82
C ASP A 13 4.13 -13.40 0.66
N TRP A 14 2.85 -13.26 0.31
CA TRP A 14 2.19 -11.94 0.28
C TRP A 14 2.25 -11.20 1.63
N TYR A 15 2.19 -11.94 2.74
CA TYR A 15 2.37 -11.32 4.07
C TYR A 15 3.82 -10.87 4.28
N GLU A 16 4.79 -11.66 3.81
CA GLU A 16 6.21 -11.33 3.90
C GLU A 16 6.55 -10.10 3.04
N GLU A 17 6.03 -10.03 1.81
CA GLU A 17 6.14 -8.87 0.93
C GLU A 17 5.55 -7.61 1.59
N TYR A 18 4.37 -7.73 2.21
CA TYR A 18 3.76 -6.65 2.98
C TYR A 18 4.65 -6.19 4.14
N VAL A 19 5.24 -7.11 4.92
CA VAL A 19 6.11 -6.76 6.05
C VAL A 19 7.36 -6.02 5.57
N ILE A 20 8.02 -6.52 4.53
CA ILE A 20 9.20 -5.88 3.93
C ILE A 20 8.86 -4.46 3.46
N GLU A 21 7.72 -4.30 2.81
CA GLU A 21 7.29 -3.00 2.30
C GLU A 21 6.96 -2.04 3.45
N LYS A 22 6.22 -2.51 4.46
CA LYS A 22 5.90 -1.75 5.68
C LYS A 22 7.15 -1.22 6.38
N GLU A 23 8.21 -2.01 6.47
CA GLU A 23 9.48 -1.59 7.08
C GLU A 23 10.13 -0.40 6.36
N LYS A 24 9.98 -0.28 5.03
CA LYS A 24 10.46 0.88 4.26
C LYS A 24 9.73 2.15 4.70
N PHE A 25 8.41 2.08 4.84
CA PHE A 25 7.59 3.22 5.29
C PHE A 25 7.87 3.62 6.74
N ILE A 26 8.06 2.64 7.65
CA ILE A 26 8.45 2.90 9.03
C ILE A 26 9.83 3.59 9.08
N SER A 27 10.78 3.10 8.28
CA SER A 27 12.13 3.68 8.24
C SER A 27 12.14 5.11 7.68
N LEU A 28 11.27 5.40 6.71
CA LEU A 28 11.21 6.70 6.05
C LEU A 28 10.45 7.76 6.88
N PHE A 29 9.32 7.37 7.50
CA PHE A 29 8.42 8.32 8.17
C PHE A 29 8.43 8.25 9.70
N GLY A 30 9.03 7.21 10.27
CA GLY A 30 9.12 7.02 11.70
C GLY A 30 7.76 7.07 12.40
N GLY A 31 7.71 7.76 13.55
CA GLY A 31 6.50 7.90 14.38
C GLY A 31 5.39 8.79 13.81
N LYS A 32 5.49 9.22 12.54
CA LYS A 32 4.42 9.99 11.88
C LYS A 32 3.28 9.10 11.36
N CYS A 33 3.51 7.79 11.24
CA CYS A 33 2.49 6.80 10.95
C CYS A 33 1.82 6.35 12.25
N ILE A 34 0.49 6.43 12.32
CA ILE A 34 -0.30 5.86 13.43
C ILE A 34 -0.40 4.34 13.27
N ALA A 35 -0.64 3.89 12.04
CA ALA A 35 -0.83 2.49 11.70
C ALA A 35 -0.41 2.24 10.26
N ILE A 36 0.01 1.02 9.95
CA ILE A 36 0.25 0.53 8.59
C ILE A 36 -0.36 -0.86 8.52
N GLU A 37 -1.39 -1.03 7.70
CA GLU A 37 -2.24 -2.22 7.64
C GLU A 37 -2.20 -2.87 6.24
N HIS A 38 -2.18 -4.20 6.20
CA HIS A 38 -2.33 -4.97 4.97
C HIS A 38 -3.82 -5.06 4.61
N ILE A 39 -4.21 -4.42 3.52
CA ILE A 39 -5.60 -4.39 3.04
C ILE A 39 -5.71 -5.10 1.68
N GLY A 40 -6.92 -5.14 1.12
CA GLY A 40 -7.16 -5.77 -0.17
C GLY A 40 -7.21 -7.29 -0.11
N SER A 41 -7.36 -7.94 -1.27
CA SER A 41 -7.59 -9.39 -1.32
C SER A 41 -6.36 -10.21 -0.89
N THR A 42 -5.15 -9.67 -1.08
CA THR A 42 -3.90 -10.37 -0.71
C THR A 42 -3.70 -10.48 0.81
N SER A 43 -4.45 -9.70 1.62
CA SER A 43 -4.41 -9.82 3.08
C SER A 43 -5.35 -10.90 3.63
N VAL A 44 -6.23 -11.47 2.80
CA VAL A 44 -7.22 -12.48 3.21
C VAL A 44 -6.68 -13.88 2.95
N GLN A 45 -6.39 -14.62 4.03
CA GLN A 45 -5.93 -16.00 3.94
C GLN A 45 -6.93 -16.88 3.17
N GLY A 46 -6.41 -17.67 2.23
CA GLY A 46 -7.22 -18.59 1.42
C GLY A 46 -7.95 -17.94 0.24
N LEU A 47 -7.91 -16.61 0.09
CA LEU A 47 -8.54 -15.92 -1.04
C LEU A 47 -7.59 -15.83 -2.24
N GLY A 48 -8.07 -16.23 -3.43
CA GLY A 48 -7.36 -15.99 -4.68
C GLY A 48 -7.41 -14.51 -5.06
N ALA A 49 -6.28 -13.94 -5.49
CA ALA A 49 -6.14 -12.52 -5.75
C ALA A 49 -5.20 -12.22 -6.92
N LYS A 50 -5.27 -11.00 -7.44
CA LYS A 50 -4.17 -10.43 -8.22
C LYS A 50 -2.97 -10.28 -7.28
N PRO A 51 -1.75 -10.70 -7.67
CA PRO A 51 -0.57 -10.59 -6.81
C PRO A 51 -0.11 -9.13 -6.72
N LEU A 52 -0.83 -8.35 -5.93
CA LEU A 52 -0.61 -6.93 -5.69
C LEU A 52 -0.87 -6.67 -4.20
N ILE A 53 0.12 -6.12 -3.51
CA ILE A 53 0.01 -5.77 -2.10
C ILE A 53 -0.63 -4.39 -2.00
N ASP A 54 -1.75 -4.30 -1.29
CA ASP A 54 -2.40 -3.04 -0.94
C ASP A 54 -2.10 -2.71 0.54
N MET A 55 -1.58 -1.51 0.80
CA MET A 55 -1.33 -1.03 2.16
C MET A 55 -2.10 0.24 2.45
N MET A 56 -2.60 0.35 3.68
CA MET A 56 -3.20 1.58 4.21
C MET A 56 -2.33 2.13 5.33
N ILE A 57 -2.04 3.43 5.25
CA ILE A 57 -1.26 4.13 6.27
C ILE A 57 -2.16 5.15 6.96
N GLY A 58 -2.33 5.00 8.27
CA GLY A 58 -3.02 5.97 9.12
C GLY A 58 -2.08 7.10 9.53
N VAL A 59 -2.55 8.34 9.41
CA VAL A 59 -1.83 9.56 9.82
C VAL A 59 -2.71 10.44 10.70
N THR A 60 -2.12 11.25 11.56
CA THR A 60 -2.87 12.19 12.42
C THR A 60 -3.38 13.40 11.65
N ASP A 61 -2.72 13.73 10.55
CA ASP A 61 -3.03 14.88 9.71
C ASP A 61 -2.75 14.53 8.25
N LEU A 62 -3.74 14.67 7.38
CA LEU A 62 -3.60 14.37 5.95
C LEU A 62 -2.63 15.32 5.25
N GLN A 63 -2.44 16.54 5.74
CA GLN A 63 -1.51 17.51 5.14
C GLN A 63 -0.05 17.02 5.21
N ILE A 64 0.27 16.09 6.13
CA ILE A 64 1.61 15.52 6.21
C ILE A 64 1.98 14.71 4.96
N THR A 65 0.98 14.17 4.27
CA THR A 65 1.18 13.26 3.12
C THR A 65 1.72 14.01 1.90
N GLU A 66 1.46 15.31 1.76
CA GLU A 66 2.05 16.13 0.69
C GLU A 66 3.57 16.14 0.76
N LYS A 67 4.13 16.19 1.99
CA LYS A 67 5.58 16.16 2.21
C LYS A 67 6.18 14.79 1.94
N TRP A 68 5.38 13.73 1.97
CA TRP A 68 5.84 12.37 1.74
C TRP A 68 5.98 12.03 0.26
N ILE A 69 5.29 12.77 -0.63
CA ILE A 69 5.33 12.54 -2.07
C ILE A 69 6.78 12.53 -2.58
N GLU A 70 7.56 13.56 -2.26
CA GLU A 70 8.95 13.67 -2.71
C GLU A 70 9.84 12.56 -2.13
N ASP A 71 9.62 12.16 -0.89
CA ASP A 71 10.41 11.11 -0.24
C ASP A 71 10.08 9.72 -0.79
N LEU A 72 8.81 9.47 -1.11
CA LEU A 72 8.37 8.23 -1.76
C LEU A 72 8.87 8.11 -3.19
N LEU A 73 8.91 9.22 -3.95
CA LEU A 73 9.50 9.27 -5.29
C LEU A 73 10.97 8.82 -5.27
N LYS A 74 11.76 9.24 -4.26
CA LYS A 74 13.19 8.89 -4.14
C LYS A 74 13.42 7.39 -3.92
N ILE A 75 12.45 6.67 -3.36
CA ILE A 75 12.54 5.22 -3.14
C ILE A 75 11.75 4.39 -4.16
N GLY A 76 11.28 5.04 -5.24
CA GLY A 76 10.74 4.35 -6.42
C GLY A 76 9.21 4.23 -6.48
N TYR A 77 8.45 4.89 -5.59
CA TYR A 77 7.00 5.00 -5.76
C TYR A 77 6.62 6.13 -6.70
N GLU A 78 5.42 6.03 -7.25
CA GLU A 78 4.79 7.08 -8.04
C GLU A 78 3.59 7.65 -7.28
N TYR A 79 3.44 8.97 -7.29
CA TYR A 79 2.22 9.60 -6.80
C TYR A 79 1.14 9.56 -7.89
N VAL A 80 0.08 8.80 -7.63
CA VAL A 80 -1.08 8.71 -8.51
C VAL A 80 -2.25 9.49 -7.87
N PRO A 81 -2.53 10.72 -8.33
CA PRO A 81 -3.66 11.48 -7.81
C PRO A 81 -4.95 10.74 -8.12
N LYS A 82 -5.73 10.43 -7.09
CA LYS A 82 -7.02 9.77 -7.22
C LYS A 82 -8.11 10.74 -6.78
N GLU A 83 -9.04 11.04 -7.66
CA GLU A 83 -10.25 11.74 -7.25
C GLU A 83 -10.96 10.87 -6.21
N THR A 84 -11.21 11.41 -5.02
CA THR A 84 -12.08 10.73 -4.06
C THR A 84 -13.47 10.68 -4.66
N PRO A 85 -14.00 9.50 -5.00
CA PRO A 85 -15.37 9.42 -5.50
C PRO A 85 -16.29 9.97 -4.41
N ASN A 86 -17.26 10.80 -4.78
CA ASN A 86 -18.34 11.23 -3.89
C ASN A 86 -19.12 9.99 -3.44
N ARG A 87 -18.67 9.36 -2.36
CA ARG A 87 -19.38 8.28 -1.69
C ARG A 87 -20.27 8.94 -0.64
N ARG A 88 -21.56 9.01 -0.96
CA ARG A 88 -22.63 9.38 -0.02
C ARG A 88 -22.92 8.23 0.92
#